data_AF-A0A7X0JGN4-F1
#
_entry.id   AF-A0A7X0JGN4-F1
#
_cell.length_a   1.000
_cell.length_b   1.000
_cell.length_c   1.000
_cell.angle_alpha   90.00
_cell.angle_beta   90.00
_cell.angle_gamma   90.00
#
_symmetry.space_group_name_H-M   'P 1'
#
loop_
_entity.id
_entity.type
_entity.pdbx_description
1 polymer ?
#
loop_
_entity_poly.entity_id
_entity_poly.type
_entity_poly.pdbx_seq_one_letter_code
_entity_poly.pdbx_strand_id
1 'polypeptide(L)' 'MTGRQRRKEVFEAARDKAEALGLKFEDDDTYLSAVERWVDGEISAAELRAEYQRLIEEREKERRIQRFVRHCLRSDA' A
#
# COMPACT_ATOMS: atom_id res chain seq x y z
N MET A 1 15.36 15.66 -17.74
CA MET A 1 14.59 14.58 -17.07
C MET A 1 13.11 14.81 -17.31
N THR A 2 12.35 13.76 -17.64
CA THR A 2 10.89 13.85 -17.78
C THR A 2 10.22 13.79 -16.40
N GLY A 3 8.98 14.27 -16.29
CA GLY A 3 8.22 14.21 -15.04
C GLY A 3 8.04 12.78 -14.53
N ARG A 4 7.87 11.82 -15.44
CA ARG A 4 7.83 10.39 -15.15
C ARG A 4 9.11 9.89 -14.50
N GLN A 5 10.27 10.19 -15.10
CA GLN A 5 11.56 9.73 -14.60
C GLN A 5 11.86 10.26 -13.20
N ARG A 6 11.52 11.54 -12.94
CA ARG A 6 11.62 12.13 -11.61
C ARG A 6 10.74 11.40 -10.59
N ARG A 7 9.48 11.08 -10.93
CA ARG A 7 8.57 10.35 -10.03
C ARG A 7 9.06 8.93 -9.74
N LYS A 8 9.62 8.26 -10.75
CA LYS A 8 10.23 6.94 -10.60
C LYS A 8 11.43 6.97 -9.64
N GLU A 9 12.34 7.92 -9.81
CA GLU A 9 13.48 8.12 -8.90
C GLU A 9 13.02 8.37 -7.44
N VAL A 10 11.95 9.16 -7.27
CA VAL A 10 11.36 9.40 -5.93
C VAL A 10 10.82 8.11 -5.32
N PHE A 11 10.14 7.27 -6.10
CA PHE A 11 9.63 5.98 -5.63
C PHE A 11 10.78 5.03 -5.26
N GLU A 12 11.77 4.88 -6.13
CA GLU A 12 12.94 4.01 -5.89
C GLU A 12 13.69 4.45 -4.62
N ALA A 13 13.96 5.75 -4.46
CA ALA A 13 14.61 6.26 -3.25
C ALA A 13 13.80 6.02 -1.97
N ALA A 14 12.47 6.09 -2.05
CA ALA A 14 11.60 5.80 -0.91
C ALA A 14 11.63 4.30 -0.56
N ARG A 15 11.62 3.43 -1.58
CA ARG A 15 11.71 1.97 -1.41
C ARG A 15 13.06 1.57 -0.80
N ASP A 16 14.16 2.06 -1.35
CA ASP A 16 15.52 1.75 -0.87
C ASP A 16 15.70 2.21 0.58
N LYS A 17 15.11 3.36 0.95
CA LYS A 17 15.12 3.85 2.33
C LYS A 17 14.33 2.94 3.27
N ALA A 18 13.18 2.44 2.84
CA ALA A 18 12.39 1.50 3.64
C ALA A 18 13.15 0.19 3.85
N GLU A 19 13.74 -0.37 2.79
CA GLU A 19 14.54 -1.58 2.83
C GLU A 19 15.76 -1.42 3.76
N ALA A 20 16.48 -0.30 3.68
CA ALA A 20 17.61 0.00 4.55
C ALA A 20 17.23 0.12 6.04
N LEU A 21 15.97 0.46 6.35
CA LEU A 21 15.43 0.49 7.70
C LEU A 21 14.91 -0.87 8.18
N GLY A 22 15.04 -1.92 7.36
CA GLY A 22 14.46 -3.25 7.64
C GLY A 22 12.93 -3.25 7.61
N LEU A 23 12.31 -2.19 7.08
CA LEU A 23 10.88 -2.14 6.85
C LEU A 23 10.58 -2.93 5.57
N LYS A 24 9.61 -3.84 5.66
CA LYS A 24 9.07 -4.44 4.44
C LYS A 24 8.29 -3.36 3.70
N PHE A 25 8.78 -3.01 2.53
CA PHE A 25 7.95 -2.31 1.56
C PHE A 25 6.75 -3.19 1.22
N GLU A 26 5.58 -2.59 1.03
CA GLU A 26 4.38 -3.37 0.79
C GLU A 26 4.40 -3.88 -0.66
N ASP A 27 4.71 -5.16 -0.85
CA ASP A 27 4.63 -5.89 -2.12
C ASP A 27 3.16 -6.22 -2.49
N ASP A 28 2.27 -5.24 -2.31
CA ASP A 28 0.87 -5.37 -2.70
C ASP A 28 0.67 -4.88 -4.13
N ASP A 29 0.12 -5.75 -4.98
CA ASP A 29 -0.11 -5.45 -6.40
C ASP A 29 -1.03 -4.24 -6.62
N THR A 30 -1.98 -3.99 -5.71
CA THR A 30 -2.89 -2.83 -5.79
C THR A 30 -2.11 -1.54 -5.53
N TYR A 31 -1.26 -1.53 -4.51
CA TYR A 31 -0.41 -0.38 -4.21
C TYR A 31 0.61 -0.12 -5.32
N LEU A 32 1.28 -1.16 -5.82
CA LEU A 32 2.25 -1.03 -6.92
C LEU A 32 1.58 -0.50 -8.20
N SER A 33 0.36 -0.94 -8.50
CA SER A 33 -0.44 -0.42 -9.61
C SER A 33 -0.76 1.08 -9.45
N ALA A 34 -1.14 1.51 -8.24
CA ALA A 34 -1.37 2.92 -7.94
C ALA A 34 -0.09 3.77 -8.10
N VAL A 35 1.07 3.24 -7.69
CA VAL A 35 2.37 3.89 -7.88
C VAL A 35 2.68 4.08 -9.36
N GLU A 36 2.48 3.08 -10.21
CA GLU A 36 2.72 3.21 -11.65
C GLU A 36 1.81 4.28 -12.28
N ARG A 37 0.52 4.32 -11.92
CA ARG A 37 -0.40 5.38 -12.36
C ARG A 37 0.06 6.77 -11.93
N TRP A 38 0.62 6.90 -10.73
CA TRP A 38 1.22 8.16 -10.26
C TRP A 38 2.50 8.49 -11.04
N VAL A 39 3.37 7.51 -11.30
CA VAL A 39 4.60 7.66 -12.09
C VAL A 39 4.27 8.14 -13.50
N ASP A 40 3.24 7.58 -14.12
CA ASP A 40 2.75 8.00 -15.45
C ASP A 40 2.04 9.37 -15.41
N GLY A 41 1.61 9.79 -14.22
CA GLY A 41 1.00 11.10 -13.97
C GLY A 41 -0.52 11.09 -14.19
N GLU A 42 -1.12 9.91 -14.23
CA GLU A 42 -2.58 9.72 -14.30
C GLU A 42 -3.27 10.12 -13.00
N ILE A 43 -2.58 9.93 -11.87
CA ILE A 43 -3.04 10.35 -10.55
C ILE A 43 -2.02 11.27 -9.89
N SER A 44 -2.50 12.15 -9.02
CA SER A 44 -1.68 12.99 -8.17
C SER A 44 -1.08 12.21 -7.00
N ALA A 45 -0.06 12.79 -6.36
CA ALA A 45 0.50 12.23 -5.12
C ALA A 45 -0.53 12.22 -3.97
N ALA A 46 -1.54 13.10 -4.00
CA ALA A 46 -2.60 13.12 -3.01
C ALA A 46 -3.55 11.93 -3.20
N GLU A 47 -3.89 11.61 -4.44
CA GLU A 47 -4.68 10.43 -4.79
C GLU A 47 -3.94 9.14 -4.46
N LEU A 48 -2.64 9.03 -4.78
CA LEU A 48 -1.82 7.88 -4.37
C LEU A 48 -1.88 7.64 -2.85
N ARG A 49 -1.76 8.70 -2.04
CA ARG A 49 -1.87 8.60 -0.58
C ARG A 49 -3.27 8.15 -0.14
N ALA A 50 -4.32 8.65 -0.79
CA ALA A 50 -5.69 8.28 -0.48
C ALA A 50 -6.00 6.82 -0.84
N GLU A 51 -5.52 6.34 -2.00
CA GLU A 51 -5.65 4.94 -2.41
C GLU A 51 -4.93 4.01 -1.42
N TYR A 52 -3.70 4.37 -1.01
CA TYR A 52 -2.96 3.61 -0.01
C TYR A 52 -3.67 3.56 1.36
N GLN A 53 -4.21 4.70 1.81
CA GLN A 53 -4.95 4.77 3.07
C GLN A 53 -6.20 3.85 3.04
N ARG A 54 -6.95 3.84 1.94
CA ARG A 54 -8.11 2.95 1.77
C ARG A 54 -7.71 1.47 1.82
N LEU A 55 -6.61 1.11 1.16
CA LEU A 55 -6.09 -0.26 1.17
C LEU A 55 -5.80 -0.74 2.60
N ILE A 56 -5.17 0.12 3.43
CA ILE A 56 -4.90 -0.18 4.83
C ILE A 56 -6.21 -0.38 5.60
N GLU A 57 -7.18 0.52 5.43
CA GLU A 57 -8.48 0.46 6.12
C GLU A 57 -9.28 -0.81 5.76
N GLU A 58 -9.28 -1.20 4.48
CA GLU A 58 -9.91 -2.43 4.01
C GLU A 58 -9.26 -3.67 4.63
N ARG A 59 -7.93 -3.75 4.62
CA ARG A 59 -7.18 -4.84 5.24
C ARG A 59 -7.40 -4.91 6.76
N GLU A 60 -7.49 -3.78 7.44
CA GLU A 60 -7.83 -3.74 8.86
C GLU A 60 -9.24 -4.25 9.14
N LYS A 61 -10.21 -3.87 8.30
CA LYS A 61 -11.59 -4.36 8.37
C LYS A 61 -11.65 -5.87 8.19
N GLU A 62 -10.96 -6.41 7.18
CA GLU A 62 -10.86 -7.85 6.96
C GLU A 62 -10.24 -8.58 8.15
N ARG A 63 -9.12 -8.08 8.69
CA ARG A 63 -8.50 -8.64 9.89
C ARG A 63 -9.43 -8.63 11.10
N ARG A 64 -10.22 -7.57 11.29
CA ARG A 64 -11.25 -7.49 12.33
C ARG A 64 -12.32 -8.57 12.16
N ILE A 65 -12.83 -8.74 10.94
CA ILE A 65 -13.84 -9.76 10.63
C ILE A 65 -13.27 -11.16 10.88
N GLN A 66 -12.07 -11.46 10.40
CA GLN A 66 -11.42 -12.75 10.61
C GLN A 66 -11.23 -13.06 12.11
N ARG A 67 -10.83 -12.05 12.91
CA ARG A 67 -10.72 -12.20 14.37
C ARG A 67 -12.07 -12.49 15.02
N PHE A 68 -13.12 -11.79 14.61
CA PHE A 68 -14.47 -12.01 15.13
C PHE A 68 -14.98 -13.40 14.80
N VAL A 69 -14.90 -13.84 13.54
CA VAL A 69 -15.30 -15.18 13.10
C VAL A 69 -14.54 -16.26 13.89
N ARG A 70 -13.21 -16.11 14.04
CA ARG A 70 -12.40 -17.03 14.84
C ARG A 70 -12.83 -17.08 16.31
N HIS A 71 -13.24 -15.96 16.88
CA HIS A 71 -13.72 -15.90 18.26
C HIS A 71 -15.06 -16.64 18.41
N CYS A 72 -16.02 -16.36 17.53
CA CYS A 72 -17.33 -17.04 17.56
C CYS A 72 -17.20 -18.55 17.40
N LEU A 73 -16.43 -19.02 16.40
CA LEU A 73 -16.24 -20.44 16.14
C LEU A 73 -15.42 -21.20 17.20
N ARG A 74 -14.71 -20.47 18.09
CA ARG A 74 -14.01 -21.07 19.25
C ARG A 74 -14.88 -21.19 20.49
N SER A 75 -16.02 -20.49 20.55
CA SER A 75 -16.95 -20.53 21.68
C SER A 75 -17.94 -21.70 21.57
N ASP A 76 -17.94 -22.43 20.46
CA ASP A 76 -18.81 -23.59 20.18
C ASP A 76 -18.11 -24.96 20.34
N ALA A 77 -16.87 -25.00 20.84
CA ALA A 77 -16.07 -26.21 21.09
C ALA A 77 -15.71 -26.35 22.57
#